data_AF-A0A7W0HG79-F1
#
_entry.id   AF-A0A7W0HG79-F1
#
_cell.length_a   1.000
_cell.length_b   1.000
_cell.length_c   1.000
_cell.angle_alpha   90.00
_cell.angle_beta   90.00
_cell.angle_gamma   90.00
#
_symmetry.space_group_name_H-M   'P 1'
#
loop_
_entity.id
_entity.type
_entity.pdbx_description
1 polymer ?
#
loop_
_entity_poly.entity_id
_entity_poly.type
_entity_poly.pdbx_seq_one_letter_code
_entity_poly.pdbx_strand_id
1 'polypeptide(L)'
;MTRLIAALMIATLAAPALAVAQDPPVDASKMGVSLSRIKRELVQAQADDQNPDALKITFTVQVVGTAPRINLLEGFAVEGPVPYGPPTHREVLDVLTPQEFRGQAFPILGLAVVAAQKLFQYNKKRQCEAEIDEYRRLVMSGVPVAAPRCTQ
;
A
#
# COMPACT_ATOMS: atom_id res chain seq x y z
N MET A 1 -20.58 -5.62 68.51
CA MET A 1 -19.35 -6.16 67.89
C MET A 1 -19.38 -5.76 66.42
N THR A 2 -18.84 -4.57 66.10
CA THR A 2 -17.56 -4.38 65.36
C THR A 2 -17.70 -4.73 63.87
N ARG A 3 -18.07 -3.80 63.00
CA ARG A 3 -17.30 -2.71 62.32
C ARG A 3 -16.51 -3.18 61.08
N LEU A 4 -16.79 -2.54 59.94
CA LEU A 4 -15.95 -2.19 58.77
C LEU A 4 -16.95 -1.64 57.72
N ILE A 5 -17.17 -0.34 57.46
CA ILE A 5 -16.31 0.78 57.04
C ILE A 5 -15.35 0.43 55.90
N ALA A 6 -15.74 0.79 54.69
CA ALA A 6 -14.92 1.45 53.66
C ALA A 6 -15.91 1.97 52.60
N ALA A 7 -16.22 3.27 52.61
CA ALA A 7 -15.54 4.28 51.81
C ALA A 7 -15.95 4.16 50.33
N LEU A 8 -16.81 5.04 49.81
CA LEU A 8 -16.58 6.46 49.50
C LEU A 8 -16.43 6.59 47.97
N MET A 9 -17.26 7.44 47.39
CA MET A 9 -17.13 8.07 46.06
C MET A 9 -17.36 7.17 44.85
N ILE A 10 -18.33 7.54 44.01
CA ILE A 10 -18.10 8.14 42.69
C ILE A 10 -19.42 8.72 42.16
N ALA A 11 -19.38 10.03 41.94
CA ALA A 11 -20.03 10.78 40.89
C ALA A 11 -21.53 10.55 40.62
N THR A 12 -22.30 11.56 41.03
CA THR A 12 -23.18 12.32 40.12
C THR A 12 -22.79 12.18 38.64
N LEU A 13 -23.49 11.34 37.89
CA LEU A 13 -23.54 11.42 36.43
C LEU A 13 -24.89 11.96 36.00
N ALA A 14 -24.79 13.07 35.29
CA ALA A 14 -25.85 13.74 34.57
C ALA A 14 -26.68 12.75 33.74
N ALA A 15 -28.01 12.89 33.82
CA ALA A 15 -28.90 12.31 32.84
C ALA A 15 -28.66 13.01 31.48
N PRO A 16 -28.28 12.28 30.41
CA PRO A 16 -28.45 12.82 29.07
C PRO A 16 -29.94 12.73 28.74
N ALA A 17 -30.57 13.90 28.58
CA ALA A 17 -31.84 13.99 27.90
C ALA A 17 -31.68 13.38 26.51
N LEU A 18 -32.29 12.21 26.29
CA LEU A 18 -32.47 11.64 24.96
C LEU A 18 -33.43 12.56 24.21
N ALA A 19 -32.87 13.55 23.52
CA ALA A 19 -33.53 14.25 22.44
C ALA A 19 -33.79 13.22 21.33
N VAL A 20 -35.00 12.66 21.33
CA VAL A 20 -35.51 11.91 20.18
C VAL A 20 -35.70 12.92 19.06
N ALA A 21 -34.73 12.95 18.14
CA ALA A 21 -34.91 13.62 16.86
C ALA A 21 -36.14 12.99 16.19
N GLN A 22 -37.21 13.78 16.06
CA GLN A 22 -38.35 13.39 15.25
C GLN A 22 -37.91 13.48 13.79
N ASP A 23 -37.59 12.34 13.20
CA ASP A 23 -37.39 12.23 11.75
C ASP A 23 -38.63 12.77 11.01
N PRO A 24 -38.46 13.43 9.85
CA PRO A 24 -39.57 13.95 9.08
C PRO A 24 -40.52 12.80 8.70
N PRO A 25 -41.85 13.05 8.66
CA PRO A 25 -42.82 12.00 8.39
C PRO A 25 -42.56 11.39 7.02
N VAL A 26 -42.07 10.15 7.01
CA VAL A 26 -41.80 9.40 5.79
C VAL A 26 -43.14 9.03 5.15
N ASP A 27 -43.46 9.66 4.03
CA ASP A 27 -44.67 9.37 3.26
C ASP A 27 -44.53 8.02 2.53
N ALA A 28 -44.96 6.95 3.21
CA ALA A 28 -44.91 5.57 2.72
C ALA A 28 -45.73 5.33 1.45
N SER A 29 -46.62 6.25 1.07
CA SER A 29 -47.39 6.19 -0.17
C SER A 29 -46.49 6.30 -1.42
N LYS A 30 -45.36 7.01 -1.30
CA LYS A 30 -44.37 7.15 -2.39
C LYS A 30 -43.43 5.96 -2.52
N MET A 31 -43.45 5.04 -1.55
CA MET A 31 -42.66 3.80 -1.57
C MET A 31 -43.41 2.62 -2.23
N GLY A 32 -44.56 2.88 -2.88
CA GLY A 32 -45.36 1.85 -3.54
C GLY A 32 -46.13 0.93 -2.59
N VAL A 33 -46.15 1.25 -1.30
CA VAL A 33 -46.78 0.44 -0.24
C VAL A 33 -48.10 1.08 0.17
N SER A 34 -49.21 0.35 0.05
CA SER A 34 -50.53 0.85 0.44
C SER A 34 -50.78 0.67 1.94
N LEU A 35 -50.63 1.75 2.71
CA LEU A 35 -50.89 1.75 4.17
C LEU A 35 -52.33 1.35 4.52
N SER A 36 -53.29 1.62 3.64
CA SER A 36 -54.70 1.21 3.81
C SER A 36 -54.87 -0.31 3.79
N ARG A 37 -54.10 -1.02 2.95
CA ARG A 37 -54.09 -2.49 2.91
C ARG A 37 -53.46 -3.06 4.18
N ILE A 38 -52.32 -2.50 4.61
CA ILE A 38 -51.63 -2.94 5.84
C ILE A 38 -52.54 -2.77 7.05
N LYS A 39 -53.16 -1.59 7.21
CA LYS A 39 -54.08 -1.35 8.33
C LYS A 39 -55.28 -2.30 8.32
N ARG A 40 -55.84 -2.59 7.15
CA ARG A 40 -56.95 -3.53 7.01
C ARG A 40 -56.56 -4.96 7.38
N GLU A 41 -55.41 -5.43 6.89
CA GLU A 41 -54.91 -6.77 7.19
C GLU A 41 -54.51 -6.90 8.66
N LEU A 42 -53.97 -5.85 9.27
CA LEU A 42 -53.59 -5.84 10.67
C LEU A 42 -54.80 -5.90 11.60
N VAL A 43 -55.88 -5.16 11.29
CA VAL A 43 -57.16 -5.25 12.03
C VAL A 43 -57.80 -6.64 11.87
N GLN A 44 -57.71 -7.24 10.68
CA GLN A 44 -58.24 -8.57 10.43
C GLN A 44 -57.45 -9.67 11.16
N ALA A 45 -56.11 -9.54 11.22
CA ALA A 45 -55.25 -10.43 11.99
C ALA A 45 -55.49 -10.31 13.50
N GLN A 46 -55.72 -9.10 14.01
CA GLN A 46 -56.04 -8.87 15.42
C GLN A 46 -57.39 -9.46 15.85
N ALA A 47 -58.34 -9.58 14.91
CA ALA A 47 -59.62 -10.23 15.14
C ALA A 47 -59.49 -11.77 15.19
N ASP A 48 -58.54 -12.34 14.45
CA ASP A 48 -58.26 -13.78 14.43
C ASP A 48 -57.51 -14.27 15.70
N ASP A 49 -56.70 -13.40 16.30
CA ASP A 49 -55.92 -13.67 17.53
C ASP A 49 -56.78 -13.84 18.80
N GLN A 50 -58.09 -13.51 18.75
CA GLN A 50 -59.02 -13.69 19.87
C GLN A 50 -59.62 -15.10 19.97
N ASN A 51 -59.24 -16.02 19.07
CA ASN A 51 -59.73 -17.40 19.09
C ASN A 51 -58.69 -18.33 19.76
N PRO A 52 -58.88 -18.75 21.03
CA PRO A 52 -57.87 -19.47 21.81
C PRO A 52 -57.61 -20.91 21.34
N ASP A 53 -58.31 -21.39 20.31
CA ASP A 53 -58.18 -22.75 19.75
C ASP A 53 -57.56 -22.77 18.33
N ALA A 54 -57.04 -21.63 17.86
CA ALA A 54 -56.48 -21.51 16.52
C ALA A 54 -54.96 -21.80 16.50
N LEU A 55 -54.64 -22.90 15.82
CA LEU A 55 -53.32 -23.38 15.40
C LEU A 55 -52.27 -22.26 15.20
N LYS A 56 -51.16 -22.33 15.95
CA LYS A 56 -50.03 -21.37 15.93
C LYS A 56 -49.61 -20.98 14.51
N ILE A 57 -49.98 -19.78 14.08
CA ILE A 57 -49.63 -19.25 12.75
C ILE A 57 -48.24 -18.63 12.83
N THR A 58 -47.29 -19.23 12.12
CA THR A 58 -45.91 -18.72 12.02
C THR A 58 -45.77 -17.98 10.70
N PHE A 59 -45.58 -16.66 10.77
CA PHE A 59 -45.36 -15.83 9.60
C PHE A 59 -43.86 -15.72 9.32
N THR A 60 -43.43 -16.20 8.14
CA THR A 60 -42.05 -16.07 7.68
C THR A 60 -41.98 -14.97 6.63
N VAL A 61 -41.32 -13.86 6.96
CA VAL A 61 -41.08 -12.76 6.01
C VAL A 61 -39.74 -13.00 5.32
N GLN A 62 -39.76 -13.24 4.01
CA GLN A 62 -38.55 -13.43 3.22
C GLN A 62 -38.15 -12.09 2.57
N VAL A 63 -37.08 -11.48 3.09
CA VAL A 63 -36.53 -10.25 2.55
C VAL A 63 -35.51 -10.61 1.48
N VAL A 64 -35.81 -10.28 0.22
CA VAL A 64 -34.91 -10.49 -0.92
C VAL A 64 -34.25 -9.17 -1.28
N GLY A 65 -32.93 -9.07 -1.10
CA GLY A 65 -32.13 -7.93 -1.51
C GLY A 65 -31.33 -8.24 -2.77
N THR A 66 -31.21 -7.29 -3.68
CA THR A 66 -30.23 -7.37 -4.78
C THR A 66 -28.85 -7.07 -4.21
N ALA A 67 -27.91 -8.01 -4.34
CA ALA A 67 -26.54 -7.79 -3.91
C ALA A 67 -25.91 -6.64 -4.71
N PRO A 68 -25.27 -5.65 -4.04
CA PRO A 68 -24.56 -4.59 -4.74
C PRO A 68 -23.41 -5.18 -5.57
N ARG A 69 -23.17 -4.62 -6.76
CA ARG A 69 -22.08 -5.07 -7.62
C ARG A 69 -20.76 -4.57 -7.04
N ILE A 70 -19.94 -5.49 -6.55
CA ILE A 70 -18.60 -5.19 -6.07
C ILE A 70 -17.65 -5.24 -7.27
N ASN A 71 -17.11 -4.09 -7.67
CA ASN A 71 -16.03 -4.03 -8.67
C ASN A 71 -14.68 -4.16 -7.96
N LEU A 72 -14.11 -5.36 -7.95
CA LEU A 72 -12.83 -5.66 -7.30
C LEU A 72 -11.63 -4.91 -7.91
N LEU A 73 -11.80 -4.37 -9.11
CA LEU A 73 -10.75 -3.72 -9.90
C LEU A 73 -10.84 -2.18 -9.85
N GLU A 74 -11.84 -1.64 -9.17
CA GLU A 74 -12.02 -0.19 -9.05
C GLU A 74 -10.92 0.38 -8.14
N GLY A 75 -9.94 1.07 -8.74
CA GLY A 75 -8.76 1.63 -8.05
C GLY A 75 -7.43 0.92 -8.30
N PHE A 76 -7.41 -0.18 -9.05
CA PHE A 76 -6.17 -0.79 -9.51
C PHE A 76 -5.83 -0.31 -10.92
N ALA A 77 -4.61 0.17 -11.11
CA ALA A 77 -4.09 0.43 -12.46
C ALA A 77 -3.88 -0.91 -13.17
N VAL A 78 -4.80 -1.28 -14.05
CA VAL A 78 -4.73 -2.52 -14.86
C VAL A 78 -3.64 -2.39 -15.94
N GLU A 79 -3.21 -1.17 -16.23
CA GLU A 79 -2.20 -0.85 -17.24
C GLU A 79 -0.96 -0.25 -16.56
N GLY A 80 0.06 -1.08 -16.36
CA GLY A 80 1.35 -0.67 -15.79
C GLY A 80 2.13 -1.84 -15.20
N PRO A 81 3.46 -1.71 -15.00
CA PRO A 81 4.23 -2.72 -14.29
C PRO A 81 3.69 -2.86 -12.86
N VAL A 82 3.25 -4.08 -12.52
CA VAL A 82 2.67 -4.40 -11.21
C VAL A 82 3.73 -4.15 -10.13
N PRO A 83 3.46 -3.30 -9.12
CA PRO A 83 4.36 -3.17 -7.99
C PRO A 83 4.45 -4.55 -7.29
N TYR A 84 5.66 -5.00 -6.99
CA TYR A 84 5.94 -6.34 -6.44
C TYR A 84 5.64 -7.50 -7.41
N GLY A 85 6.08 -7.37 -8.66
CA GLY A 85 6.09 -8.45 -9.64
C GLY A 85 6.90 -9.68 -9.20
N PRO A 86 6.88 -10.77 -9.99
CA PRO A 86 7.61 -11.98 -9.65
C PRO A 86 9.09 -11.67 -9.42
N PRO A 87 9.71 -12.30 -8.41
CA PRO A 87 11.08 -11.99 -8.05
C PRO A 87 12.03 -12.32 -9.20
N THR A 88 13.08 -11.51 -9.33
CA THR A 88 14.14 -11.81 -10.30
C THR A 88 14.87 -13.10 -9.90
N HIS A 89 15.47 -13.81 -10.85
CA HIS A 89 16.23 -15.04 -10.55
C HIS A 89 17.30 -14.82 -9.46
N ARG A 90 17.89 -13.62 -9.43
CA ARG A 90 18.88 -13.23 -8.43
C ARG A 90 18.27 -13.06 -7.04
N GLU A 91 17.10 -12.43 -6.93
CA GLU A 91 16.37 -12.30 -5.68
C GLU A 91 15.96 -13.68 -5.12
N VAL A 92 15.54 -14.59 -6.00
CA VAL A 92 15.23 -15.97 -5.60
C VAL A 92 16.46 -16.68 -5.02
N LEU A 93 17.61 -16.56 -5.68
CA LEU A 93 18.86 -17.13 -5.18
C LEU A 93 19.32 -16.45 -3.88
N ASP A 94 19.10 -15.16 -3.70
CA ASP A 94 19.47 -14.45 -2.47
C ASP A 94 18.64 -14.94 -1.28
N VAL A 95 17.35 -15.24 -1.47
CA VAL A 95 16.49 -15.78 -0.39
C VAL A 95 16.80 -17.24 -0.11
N LEU A 96 16.98 -18.06 -1.15
CA LEU A 96 17.15 -19.51 -0.99
C LEU A 96 18.57 -19.90 -0.57
N THR A 97 19.58 -19.10 -0.91
CA THR A 97 20.99 -19.44 -0.67
C THR A 97 21.46 -18.81 0.64
N PRO A 98 21.83 -19.61 1.65
CA PRO A 98 22.42 -19.11 2.90
C PRO A 98 23.68 -18.29 2.62
N GLN A 99 23.96 -17.30 3.46
CA GLN A 99 25.08 -16.37 3.24
C GLN A 99 26.43 -17.07 3.10
N GLU A 100 26.62 -18.20 3.78
CA GLU A 100 27.84 -19.00 3.73
C GLU A 100 28.09 -19.72 2.40
N PHE A 101 27.06 -19.86 1.54
CA PHE A 101 27.17 -20.48 0.21
C PHE A 101 26.95 -19.47 -0.93
N ARG A 102 26.80 -18.17 -0.63
CA ARG A 102 26.73 -17.14 -1.66
C ARG A 102 28.13 -16.92 -2.24
N GLY A 103 28.35 -17.43 -3.45
CA GLY A 103 29.50 -17.04 -4.24
C GLY A 103 29.47 -15.53 -4.44
N GLN A 104 30.51 -14.83 -3.99
CA GLN A 104 30.64 -13.40 -4.24
C GLN A 104 30.71 -13.21 -5.75
N ALA A 105 29.60 -12.79 -6.36
CA ALA A 105 29.55 -12.48 -7.77
C ALA A 105 30.39 -11.22 -7.99
N PHE A 106 31.69 -11.39 -8.20
CA PHE A 106 32.56 -10.30 -8.63
C PHE A 106 32.04 -9.84 -9.99
N PRO A 107 31.60 -8.59 -10.13
CA PRO A 107 31.12 -8.10 -11.41
C PRO A 107 32.31 -8.04 -12.38
N ILE A 108 32.42 -9.04 -13.26
CA ILE A 108 33.48 -9.12 -14.28
C ILE A 108 33.49 -7.84 -15.12
N LEU A 109 32.31 -7.29 -15.39
CA LEU A 109 32.14 -6.00 -16.07
C LEU A 109 32.74 -4.84 -15.27
N GLY A 110 32.60 -4.82 -13.94
CA GLY A 110 33.20 -3.79 -13.09
C GLY A 110 34.72 -3.86 -13.10
N LEU A 111 35.30 -5.07 -13.06
CA LEU A 111 36.74 -5.26 -13.22
C LEU A 111 37.24 -4.82 -14.59
N ALA A 112 36.48 -5.11 -15.65
CA ALA A 112 36.82 -4.69 -17.01
C ALA A 112 36.86 -3.15 -17.16
N VAL A 113 35.89 -2.45 -16.57
CA VAL A 113 35.87 -0.97 -16.55
C VAL A 113 37.08 -0.40 -15.81
N VAL A 114 37.41 -0.95 -14.64
CA VAL A 114 38.59 -0.52 -13.86
C VAL A 114 39.88 -0.78 -14.64
N ALA A 115 40.01 -1.94 -15.28
CA ALA A 115 41.16 -2.29 -16.11
C ALA A 115 41.30 -1.34 -17.31
N ALA A 116 40.20 -1.03 -18.00
CA ALA A 116 40.19 -0.10 -19.13
C ALA A 116 40.61 1.31 -18.70
N GLN A 117 40.12 1.80 -17.55
CA GLN A 117 40.50 3.10 -17.02
C GLN A 117 41.99 3.15 -16.65
N LYS A 118 42.53 2.09 -16.02
CA LYS A 118 43.97 2.00 -15.73
C LYS A 118 44.81 1.97 -17.00
N LEU A 119 44.39 1.23 -18.02
CA LEU A 119 45.11 1.17 -19.30
C LEU A 119 45.16 2.55 -19.97
N PHE A 120 44.03 3.26 -19.97
CA PHE A 120 43.96 4.61 -20.53
C PHE A 120 44.87 5.60 -19.78
N GLN A 121 44.90 5.54 -18.44
CA GLN A 121 45.80 6.37 -17.65
C GLN A 121 47.27 6.01 -17.90
N TYR A 122 47.59 4.73 -18.04
CA TYR A 122 48.95 4.28 -18.36
C TYR A 122 49.39 4.81 -19.73
N ASN A 123 48.56 4.69 -20.75
CA ASN A 123 48.85 5.19 -22.09
C ASN A 123 49.07 6.71 -22.10
N LYS A 124 48.22 7.48 -21.40
CA LYS A 124 48.40 8.93 -21.26
C LYS A 124 49.73 9.29 -20.57
N LYS A 125 50.12 8.55 -19.53
CA LYS A 125 51.41 8.76 -18.85
C LYS A 125 52.58 8.48 -19.79
N ARG A 126 52.53 7.39 -20.57
CA ARG A 126 53.58 7.04 -21.54
C ARG A 126 53.72 8.09 -22.65
N GLN A 127 52.60 8.61 -23.14
CA GLN A 127 52.61 9.70 -24.13
C GLN A 127 53.22 10.98 -23.54
N CYS A 128 52.85 11.31 -22.30
CA CYS A 128 53.42 12.45 -21.58
C CYS A 128 54.93 12.32 -21.37
N GLU A 129 55.41 11.16 -20.93
CA GLU A 129 56.85 10.88 -20.80
C GLU A 129 57.59 11.07 -22.12
N ALA A 130 57.02 10.58 -23.23
CA ALA A 130 57.62 10.70 -24.56
C ALA A 130 57.70 12.17 -25.03
N GLU A 131 56.64 12.96 -24.83
CA GLU A 131 56.63 14.39 -25.15
C GLU A 131 57.66 15.18 -24.32
N ILE A 132 57.82 14.85 -23.03
CA ILE A 132 58.82 15.48 -22.16
C ILE A 132 60.24 15.16 -22.64
N ASP A 133 60.50 13.91 -23.02
CA ASP A 133 61.82 13.49 -23.52
C ASP A 133 62.16 14.16 -24.86
N GLU A 134 61.19 14.29 -25.76
CA GLU A 134 61.35 15.02 -27.02
C GLU A 134 61.62 16.51 -26.76
N TYR A 135 60.83 17.14 -25.91
CA TYR A 135 61.02 18.53 -25.51
C TYR A 135 62.43 18.75 -24.94
N ARG A 136 62.88 17.86 -24.05
CA ARG A 136 64.23 17.92 -23.47
C ARG A 136 65.30 17.89 -24.57
N ARG A 137 65.16 17.02 -25.58
CA ARG A 137 66.13 16.95 -26.69
C ARG A 137 66.16 18.24 -27.50
N LEU A 138 64.99 18.81 -27.81
CA LEU A 138 64.88 20.04 -28.59
C LEU A 138 65.51 21.24 -27.86
N VAL A 139 65.23 21.38 -26.56
CA VAL A 139 65.84 22.42 -25.72
C VAL A 139 67.36 22.25 -25.65
N MET A 140 67.86 21.03 -25.47
CA MET A 140 69.31 20.78 -25.44
C MET A 140 70.00 21.07 -26.79
N SER A 141 69.26 21.04 -27.90
CA SER A 141 69.76 21.45 -29.22
C SER A 141 69.68 22.95 -29.49
N GLY A 142 69.22 23.75 -28.51
CA GLY A 142 69.14 25.22 -28.62
C GLY A 142 67.94 25.73 -29.41
N VAL A 143 66.97 24.87 -29.73
CA VAL A 143 65.76 25.24 -30.47
C VAL A 143 64.70 25.75 -29.46
N PRO A 144 64.15 26.96 -29.64
CA PRO A 144 63.09 27.47 -28.78
C PRO A 144 61.76 26.75 -29.10
N VAL A 145 61.29 25.92 -28.18
CA VAL A 145 60.02 25.18 -28.29
C VAL A 145 59.12 25.45 -27.09
N ALA A 146 57.80 25.39 -27.29
CA ALA A 146 56.82 25.58 -26.23
C ALA A 146 56.80 24.38 -25.27
N ALA A 147 56.48 24.64 -23.99
CA ALA A 147 56.41 23.60 -22.96
C ALA A 147 55.35 22.52 -23.28
N PRO A 148 55.58 21.26 -22.88
CA PRO A 148 54.65 20.16 -23.16
C PRO A 148 53.29 20.38 -22.50
N ARG A 149 52.22 19.94 -23.17
CA ARG A 149 50.82 20.17 -22.74
C ARG A 149 50.38 19.27 -21.60
N CYS A 150 51.21 18.32 -21.20
CA CYS A 150 50.83 17.25 -20.30
C CYS A 150 50.74 17.66 -18.81
N THR A 151 51.10 18.91 -18.47
CA THR A 151 51.08 19.46 -17.11
C THR A 151 49.95 20.45 -16.84
N GLN A 152 49.06 20.70 -17.82
CA GLN A 152 47.86 21.55 -17.66
C GLN A 152 46.60 20.74 -17.37
#